data_AF-V4KK85-F1
#
_entry.id   AF-V4KK85-F1
#
_cell.length_a   1.000
_cell.length_b   1.000
_cell.length_c   1.000
_cell.angle_alpha   90.00
_cell.angle_beta   90.00
_cell.angle_gamma   90.00
#
_symmetry.space_group_name_H-M   'P 1'
#
loop_
_entity.id
_entity.type
_entity.pdbx_description
1 polymer ?
#
loop_
_entity_poly.entity_id
_entity_poly.type
_entity_poly.pdbx_seq_one_letter_code
_entity_poly.pdbx_strand_id
1 'polypeptide(L)'
;MREVRSTCRTWDSLSKSRSFAKMQIEKTAFATKEGESRMIMLMDDNLYLKSVVFDNDPSIEPKGKLTCLDKQVKISQVFYCEGLLWIKTRYLHKSRYEQSMDLYVYALGYVNKKNRSCRSHKILRFTDDDLCLLQAPGSNFLWYEIYDFDTGLWTTLNVFTPHWRIWFFKLGMTLKGNTYWLASERKPKEEDFEHHIICFDFTRERFGPLLHLPFSAGGNDLVSISCVRKENLAVSLKHMEAWIFEIWITFKS
;
A
#
# COMPACT_ATOMS: atom_id res chain seq x y z
N MET A 1 19.53 -4.23 -23.21
CA MET A 1 18.53 -3.88 -22.17
C MET A 1 17.91 -2.54 -22.57
N ARG A 2 16.60 -2.44 -22.81
CA ARG A 2 15.95 -1.16 -23.13
C ARG A 2 15.48 -0.51 -21.83
N GLU A 3 15.97 0.69 -21.54
CA GLU A 3 15.51 1.50 -20.41
C GLU A 3 14.02 1.80 -20.56
N VAL A 4 13.24 1.44 -19.55
CA VAL A 4 11.86 1.91 -19.41
C VAL A 4 11.95 3.37 -18.98
N ARG A 5 11.71 4.30 -19.92
CA ARG A 5 11.75 5.74 -19.67
C ARG A 5 10.62 6.12 -18.72
N SER A 6 10.97 6.45 -17.48
CA SER A 6 10.05 7.12 -16.57
C SER A 6 9.88 8.58 -16.98
N THR A 7 8.65 9.04 -17.19
CA THR A 7 8.33 10.47 -17.21
C THR A 7 8.21 10.95 -15.76
N CYS A 8 9.32 10.94 -15.04
CA CYS A 8 9.39 11.47 -13.68
C CYS A 8 9.23 13.01 -13.75
N ARG A 9 7.99 13.49 -13.70
CA ARG A 9 7.75 14.88 -13.27
C ARG A 9 7.81 14.85 -11.75
N THR A 10 8.81 15.51 -11.17
CA THR A 10 8.87 15.84 -9.74
C THR A 10 7.57 16.56 -9.40
N TRP A 11 6.70 15.92 -8.61
CA TRP A 11 5.45 16.54 -8.18
C TRP A 11 5.74 17.45 -6.98
N ASP A 12 6.30 18.63 -7.24
CA ASP A 12 6.54 19.66 -6.22
C ASP A 12 5.23 20.16 -5.57
N SER A 13 4.06 19.82 -6.13
CA SER A 13 2.74 20.13 -5.55
C SER A 13 2.23 19.14 -4.49
N LEU A 14 2.89 17.98 -4.29
CA LEU A 14 2.58 17.05 -3.18
C LEU A 14 3.32 17.43 -1.87
N SER A 15 4.01 18.58 -1.86
CA SER A 15 5.08 18.98 -0.93
C SER A 15 4.63 19.43 0.47
N LYS A 16 3.82 18.63 1.16
CA LYS A 16 3.97 18.54 2.63
C LYS A 16 5.01 17.49 3.05
N SER A 17 5.30 16.51 2.19
CA SER A 17 6.40 15.55 2.38
C SER A 17 7.26 15.51 1.10
N ARG A 18 8.59 15.57 1.25
CA ARG A 18 9.57 15.89 0.18
C ARG A 18 9.84 14.73 -0.80
N SER A 19 9.07 13.64 -0.78
CA SER A 19 9.59 12.36 -1.25
C SER A 19 8.65 11.49 -2.08
N PHE A 20 8.00 12.04 -3.12
CA PHE A 20 7.07 11.26 -3.96
C PHE A 20 7.36 11.33 -5.47
N ALA A 21 7.10 10.21 -6.15
CA ALA A 21 7.09 10.13 -7.61
C ALA A 21 5.83 9.39 -8.11
N LYS A 22 5.28 9.85 -9.24
CA LYS A 22 4.10 9.28 -9.91
C LYS A 22 4.51 8.70 -11.25
N MET A 23 4.08 7.48 -11.55
CA MET A 23 4.29 6.85 -12.85
C MET A 23 2.98 6.23 -13.36
N GLN A 24 2.58 6.60 -14.57
CA GLN A 24 1.47 5.93 -15.25
C GLN A 24 2.02 4.67 -15.93
N ILE A 25 1.39 3.53 -15.63
CA ILE A 25 1.71 2.27 -16.27
C ILE A 25 0.50 1.86 -17.10
N GLU A 26 0.65 1.88 -18.42
CA GLU A 26 -0.39 1.43 -19.33
C GLU A 26 -0.79 -0.02 -19.03
N LYS A 27 -2.08 -0.35 -19.18
CA LYS A 27 -2.57 -1.74 -19.00
C LYS A 27 -1.81 -2.74 -19.88
N THR A 28 -1.35 -2.30 -21.05
CA THR A 28 -0.51 -3.06 -22.01
C THR A 28 0.84 -3.48 -21.41
N ALA A 29 1.37 -2.74 -20.43
CA ALA A 29 2.64 -3.09 -19.77
C ALA A 29 2.53 -4.36 -18.91
N PHE A 30 1.32 -4.78 -18.55
CA PHE A 30 1.02 -6.06 -17.89
C PHE A 30 0.28 -7.04 -18.80
N ALA A 31 0.06 -6.71 -20.08
CA ALA A 31 -0.43 -7.69 -21.04
C ALA A 31 0.69 -8.71 -21.28
N THR A 32 0.39 -9.97 -20.99
CA THR A 32 1.34 -11.07 -21.06
C THR A 32 0.83 -12.13 -22.02
N LYS A 33 1.75 -12.91 -22.59
CA LYS A 33 1.38 -14.14 -23.31
C LYS A 33 0.81 -15.14 -22.31
N GLU A 34 0.05 -16.10 -22.80
CA GLU A 34 -0.48 -17.20 -21.99
C GLU A 34 0.68 -17.88 -21.23
N GLY A 35 0.54 -18.02 -19.90
CA GLY A 35 1.60 -18.55 -19.02
C GLY A 35 2.62 -17.53 -18.49
N GLU A 36 2.65 -16.28 -18.97
CA GLU A 36 3.55 -15.23 -18.47
C GLU A 36 2.83 -14.28 -17.49
N SER A 37 3.48 -13.90 -16.39
CA SER A 37 2.98 -12.93 -15.40
C SER A 37 4.05 -11.91 -15.04
N ARG A 38 3.74 -10.61 -15.16
CA ARG A 38 4.67 -9.54 -14.81
C ARG A 38 4.45 -9.05 -13.38
N MET A 39 5.54 -8.90 -12.63
CA MET A 39 5.56 -8.46 -11.24
C MET A 39 6.51 -7.28 -11.08
N ILE A 40 6.10 -6.32 -10.25
CA ILE A 40 6.96 -5.23 -9.79
C ILE A 40 7.50 -5.62 -8.42
N MET A 41 8.81 -5.63 -8.25
CA MET A 41 9.48 -5.97 -7.00
C MET A 41 10.38 -4.82 -6.55
N LEU A 42 10.34 -4.50 -5.27
CA LEU A 42 11.29 -3.61 -4.62
C LEU A 42 12.41 -4.46 -4.00
N MET A 43 13.64 -4.31 -4.48
CA MET A 43 14.82 -4.99 -3.94
C MET A 43 15.97 -3.99 -3.84
N ASP A 44 16.65 -3.94 -2.69
CA ASP A 44 17.78 -3.01 -2.44
C ASP A 44 17.47 -1.54 -2.77
N ASP A 45 16.29 -1.07 -2.36
CA ASP A 45 15.74 0.26 -2.67
C ASP A 45 15.54 0.55 -4.18
N ASN A 46 15.59 -0.47 -5.05
CA ASN A 46 15.39 -0.34 -6.49
C ASN A 46 14.15 -1.11 -6.95
N LEU A 47 13.44 -0.56 -7.93
CA LEU A 47 12.27 -1.21 -8.51
C LEU A 47 12.72 -2.11 -9.68
N TYR A 48 12.23 -3.33 -9.71
CA TYR A 48 12.45 -4.27 -10.80
C TYR A 48 11.12 -4.71 -11.37
N LEU A 49 10.97 -4.58 -12.68
CA LEU A 49 9.92 -5.26 -13.42
C LEU A 49 10.48 -6.61 -13.84
N LYS A 50 9.96 -7.69 -13.25
CA LYS A 50 10.31 -9.05 -13.65
C LYS A 50 9.10 -9.74 -14.28
N SER A 51 9.37 -10.70 -15.14
CA SER A 51 8.38 -11.60 -15.68
C SER A 51 8.61 -12.99 -15.15
N VAL A 52 7.53 -13.64 -14.78
CA VAL A 52 7.50 -15.03 -14.32
C VAL A 52 6.78 -15.81 -15.40
N VAL A 53 7.46 -16.79 -15.98
CA VAL A 53 6.87 -17.70 -16.95
C VAL A 53 6.57 -19.00 -16.24
N PHE A 54 5.30 -19.39 -16.22
CA PHE A 54 4.82 -20.66 -15.68
C PHE A 54 4.72 -21.66 -16.83
N ASP A 55 5.85 -22.26 -17.19
CA ASP A 55 5.94 -23.44 -18.06
C ASP A 55 6.40 -24.65 -17.22
N ASN A 56 6.73 -25.79 -17.85
CA ASN A 56 7.27 -26.97 -17.17
C ASN A 56 8.50 -26.65 -16.29
N ASP A 57 9.29 -25.64 -16.67
CA ASP A 57 10.35 -25.06 -15.84
C ASP A 57 10.05 -23.58 -15.54
N PRO A 58 9.59 -23.25 -14.32
CA PRO A 58 9.28 -21.87 -13.96
C PRO A 58 10.56 -21.01 -13.97
N SER A 59 10.53 -19.93 -14.75
CA SER A 59 11.67 -19.03 -14.90
C SER A 59 11.30 -17.57 -14.61
N ILE A 60 12.28 -16.81 -14.10
CA ILE A 60 12.12 -15.40 -13.76
C ILE A 60 13.06 -14.57 -14.62
N GLU A 61 12.50 -13.79 -15.53
CA GLU A 61 13.25 -12.92 -16.43
C GLU A 61 13.19 -11.45 -16.01
N PRO A 62 14.32 -10.73 -15.97
CA PRO A 62 14.31 -9.28 -15.75
C PRO A 62 13.81 -8.57 -17.01
N LYS A 63 12.73 -7.79 -16.90
CA LYS A 63 12.19 -6.97 -18.00
C LYS A 63 12.59 -5.50 -17.89
N GLY A 64 12.85 -5.00 -16.69
CA GLY A 64 13.30 -3.63 -16.48
C GLY A 64 13.74 -3.34 -15.04
N LYS A 65 14.48 -2.25 -14.88
CA LYS A 65 14.93 -1.73 -13.58
C LYS A 65 14.69 -0.22 -13.55
N LEU A 66 14.11 0.27 -12.46
CA LEU A 66 14.00 1.69 -12.16
C LEU A 66 14.82 1.98 -10.90
N THR A 67 15.74 2.93 -11.01
CA THR A 67 16.58 3.39 -9.92
C THR A 67 16.39 4.88 -9.73
N CYS A 68 16.48 5.37 -8.50
CA CYS A 68 16.60 6.81 -8.27
C CYS A 68 17.90 7.32 -8.87
N LEU A 69 17.84 8.43 -9.63
CA LEU A 69 19.03 9.07 -10.21
C LEU A 69 19.92 9.69 -9.14
N ASP A 70 19.31 10.21 -8.07
CA ASP A 70 20.03 10.72 -6.91
C ASP A 70 20.36 9.59 -5.94
N LYS A 71 21.66 9.39 -5.69
CA LYS A 71 22.17 8.40 -4.72
C LYS A 71 21.71 8.67 -3.29
N GLN A 72 21.34 9.90 -2.97
CA GLN A 72 20.82 10.27 -1.66
C GLN A 72 19.33 9.93 -1.50
N VAL A 73 18.65 9.51 -2.57
CA VAL A 73 17.22 9.16 -2.55
C VAL A 73 17.07 7.65 -2.73
N LYS A 74 16.33 7.03 -1.81
CA LYS A 74 16.00 5.60 -1.85
C LYS A 74 14.51 5.39 -1.98
N ILE A 75 14.08 4.35 -2.70
CA ILE A 75 12.67 3.96 -2.73
C ILE A 75 12.35 3.25 -1.42
N SER A 76 11.32 3.71 -0.71
CA SER A 76 10.88 3.14 0.56
C SER A 76 9.63 2.28 0.41
N GLN A 77 8.65 2.73 -0.37
CA GLN A 77 7.38 2.03 -0.58
C GLN A 77 6.87 2.25 -1.99
N VAL A 78 6.11 1.28 -2.48
CA VAL A 78 5.54 1.26 -3.83
C VAL A 78 4.08 0.86 -3.73
N PHE A 79 3.21 1.66 -4.33
CA PHE A 79 1.77 1.46 -4.35
C PHE A 79 1.33 1.31 -5.80
N TYR A 80 0.63 0.22 -6.09
CA TYR A 80 0.05 0.00 -7.42
C TYR A 80 -1.47 -0.01 -7.31
N CYS A 81 -2.12 0.79 -8.14
CA CYS A 81 -3.57 0.87 -8.21
C CYS A 81 -3.99 0.99 -9.68
N GLU A 82 -4.42 -0.13 -10.26
CA GLU A 82 -5.07 -0.23 -11.58
C GLU A 82 -4.57 0.72 -12.70
N GLY A 83 -3.25 0.74 -12.92
CA GLY A 83 -2.60 1.53 -13.98
C GLY A 83 -1.85 2.76 -13.46
N LEU A 84 -1.97 3.06 -12.16
CA LEU A 84 -1.14 4.05 -11.48
C LEU A 84 -0.14 3.35 -10.57
N LEU A 85 1.14 3.66 -10.76
CA LEU A 85 2.20 3.33 -9.82
C LEU A 85 2.61 4.61 -9.07
N TRP A 86 2.62 4.54 -7.75
CA TRP A 86 3.02 5.62 -6.88
C TRP A 86 4.16 5.15 -5.99
N ILE A 87 5.22 5.96 -5.89
CA ILE A 87 6.48 5.60 -5.25
C ILE A 87 6.76 6.62 -4.15
N LYS A 88 6.90 6.12 -2.91
CA LYS A 88 7.40 6.90 -1.77
C LYS A 88 8.90 6.70 -1.67
N THR A 89 9.65 7.78 -1.75
CA THR A 89 11.10 7.78 -1.53
C THR A 89 11.44 8.25 -0.12
N ARG A 90 12.70 8.08 0.27
CA ARG A 90 13.29 8.59 1.51
C ARG A 90 14.69 9.12 1.20
N TYR A 91 15.10 10.19 1.87
CA TYR A 91 16.45 10.74 1.73
C TYR A 91 17.39 10.12 2.76
N LEU A 92 18.63 9.86 2.37
CA LEU A 92 19.64 9.20 3.21
C LEU A 92 20.30 10.14 4.23
N HIS A 93 20.42 11.45 3.98
CA HIS A 93 20.96 12.37 5.01
C HIS A 93 20.86 13.89 4.74
N LYS A 94 20.47 14.65 5.78
CA LYS A 94 21.25 15.79 6.31
C LYS A 94 20.80 16.13 7.74
N SER A 95 21.64 15.81 8.73
CA SER A 95 21.63 16.18 10.17
C SER A 95 21.06 15.18 11.19
N ARG A 96 21.75 15.10 12.35
CA ARG A 96 21.50 14.21 13.51
C ARG A 96 20.21 14.52 14.28
N TYR A 97 19.42 15.51 13.87
CA TYR A 97 18.22 15.95 14.60
C TYR A 97 16.95 15.99 13.74
N GLU A 98 16.99 15.56 12.48
CA GLU A 98 15.87 15.75 11.55
C GLU A 98 15.63 14.52 10.65
N GLN A 99 15.80 13.33 11.23
CA GLN A 99 15.14 12.14 10.68
C GLN A 99 13.66 12.18 11.10
N SER A 100 12.88 13.12 10.57
CA SER A 100 11.43 12.91 10.60
C SER A 100 11.16 11.77 9.62
N MET A 101 11.16 10.52 10.11
CA MET A 101 10.57 9.45 9.34
C MET A 101 9.17 9.92 8.97
N ASP A 102 8.82 9.85 7.69
CA ASP A 102 7.45 10.08 7.26
C ASP A 102 6.64 8.89 7.78
N LEU A 103 6.11 9.05 9.00
CA LEU A 103 5.36 8.06 9.76
C LEU A 103 3.92 7.90 9.25
N TYR A 104 3.54 8.59 8.17
CA TYR A 104 2.23 8.43 7.59
C TYR A 104 2.11 7.05 6.93
N VAL A 105 0.99 6.38 7.21
CA VAL A 105 0.46 5.30 6.39
C VAL A 105 -0.13 5.92 5.14
N TYR A 106 0.13 5.31 3.99
CA TYR A 106 -0.44 5.76 2.73
C TYR A 106 -1.30 4.69 2.08
N ALA A 107 -2.30 5.15 1.34
CA ALA A 107 -3.18 4.32 0.55
C ALA A 107 -3.40 4.97 -0.82
N LEU A 108 -3.48 4.14 -1.86
CA LEU A 108 -3.80 4.59 -3.21
C LEU A 108 -5.08 3.93 -3.67
N GLY A 109 -6.08 4.74 -4.04
CA GLY A 109 -7.37 4.27 -4.53
C GLY A 109 -7.88 5.09 -5.70
N TYR A 110 -9.07 4.76 -6.16
CA TYR A 110 -9.74 5.52 -7.21
C TYR A 110 -11.26 5.46 -7.13
N VAL A 111 -11.89 6.46 -7.73
CA VAL A 111 -13.33 6.53 -7.97
C VAL A 111 -13.59 6.45 -9.48
N ASN A 112 -14.55 5.61 -9.88
CA ASN A 112 -14.99 5.52 -11.27
C ASN A 112 -15.85 6.73 -11.63
N LYS A 113 -15.48 7.47 -12.68
CA LYS A 113 -16.30 8.56 -13.21
C LYS A 113 -17.48 8.02 -14.03
N LYS A 114 -18.62 8.70 -13.99
CA LYS A 114 -19.88 8.29 -14.66
C LYS A 114 -19.73 8.20 -16.20
N ASN A 115 -18.83 8.98 -16.81
CA ASN A 115 -18.50 8.92 -18.24
C ASN A 115 -17.18 8.14 -18.44
N ARG A 116 -17.23 7.03 -19.17
CA ARG A 116 -16.32 5.87 -19.05
C ARG A 116 -14.85 6.09 -19.47
N SER A 117 -14.01 5.23 -18.87
CA SER A 117 -12.55 5.00 -18.98
C SER A 117 -11.63 5.81 -18.06
N CYS A 118 -12.09 6.96 -17.54
CA CYS A 118 -11.26 7.78 -16.66
C CYS A 118 -11.52 7.50 -15.17
N ARG A 119 -10.45 7.25 -14.42
CA ARG A 119 -10.47 7.02 -12.97
C ARG A 119 -9.93 8.25 -12.26
N SER A 120 -10.69 8.76 -11.31
CA SER A 120 -10.22 9.78 -10.38
C SER A 120 -9.41 9.09 -9.30
N HIS A 121 -8.09 9.15 -9.39
CA HIS A 121 -7.24 8.55 -8.37
C HIS A 121 -7.20 9.47 -7.14
N LYS A 122 -6.97 8.88 -5.97
CA LYS A 122 -6.82 9.60 -4.72
C LYS A 122 -5.75 8.95 -3.85
N ILE A 123 -5.08 9.75 -3.02
CA ILE A 123 -4.10 9.27 -2.04
C ILE A 123 -4.65 9.55 -0.65
N LEU A 124 -4.86 8.53 0.15
CA LEU A 124 -5.09 8.70 1.58
C LEU A 124 -3.73 8.70 2.29
N ARG A 125 -3.55 9.59 3.27
CA ARG A 125 -2.48 9.49 4.26
C ARG A 125 -3.01 9.67 5.66
N PHE A 126 -2.45 8.95 6.63
CA PHE A 126 -2.83 9.14 8.02
C PHE A 126 -1.77 8.71 9.03
N THR A 127 -1.84 9.26 10.25
CA THR A 127 -1.11 8.82 11.44
C THR A 127 -2.07 8.19 12.44
N ASP A 128 -1.64 7.08 13.03
CA ASP A 128 -2.32 6.36 14.10
C ASP A 128 -1.51 6.48 15.42
N ASP A 129 -2.16 6.37 16.59
CA ASP A 129 -1.57 6.74 17.90
C ASP A 129 -0.36 5.88 18.30
N ASP A 130 -0.24 4.65 17.78
CA ASP A 130 0.93 3.78 18.03
C ASP A 130 2.26 4.38 17.49
N LEU A 131 2.17 5.44 16.68
CA LEU A 131 3.32 6.25 16.24
C LEU A 131 3.86 7.20 17.31
N CYS A 132 3.07 7.50 18.34
CA CYS A 132 3.40 8.48 19.38
C CYS A 132 4.28 7.92 20.51
N LEU A 133 4.72 6.65 20.47
CA LEU A 133 5.68 6.14 21.46
C LEU A 133 7.05 6.86 21.45
N LEU A 134 7.30 7.68 20.43
CA LEU A 134 8.49 8.55 20.31
C LEU A 134 8.21 10.02 20.68
N GLN A 135 6.98 10.40 21.04
CA GLN A 135 6.61 11.76 21.44
C GLN A 135 5.91 11.78 22.80
N ALA A 136 5.90 12.94 23.45
CA ALA A 136 5.49 13.09 24.85
C ALA A 136 4.10 12.48 25.15
N PRO A 137 3.94 11.81 26.32
CA PRO A 137 2.67 11.21 26.71
C PRO A 137 1.55 12.26 26.79
N GLY A 138 0.43 12.00 26.10
CA GLY A 138 -0.79 12.83 26.17
C GLY A 138 -1.23 13.50 24.86
N SER A 139 -0.52 13.31 23.74
CA SER A 139 -0.94 13.81 22.43
C SER A 139 -1.41 12.67 21.52
N ASN A 140 -2.71 12.36 21.56
CA ASN A 140 -3.33 11.50 20.55
C ASN A 140 -3.49 12.31 19.26
N PHE A 141 -2.46 12.32 18.40
CA PHE A 141 -2.49 13.07 17.16
C PHE A 141 -2.90 12.18 16.00
N LEU A 142 -4.21 11.93 15.93
CA LEU A 142 -4.82 11.29 14.78
C LEU A 142 -5.04 12.30 13.67
N TRP A 143 -4.43 12.05 12.53
CA TRP A 143 -4.47 12.95 11.39
C TRP A 143 -4.77 12.15 10.14
N TYR A 144 -5.82 12.53 9.42
CA TYR A 144 -6.24 11.87 8.18
C TYR A 144 -6.42 12.93 7.11
N GLU A 145 -5.74 12.76 5.98
CA GLU A 145 -5.88 13.63 4.83
C GLU A 145 -6.01 12.79 3.56
N ILE A 146 -6.79 13.28 2.61
CA ILE A 146 -6.92 12.70 1.29
C ILE A 146 -6.52 13.72 0.23
N TYR A 147 -5.72 13.29 -0.74
CA TYR A 147 -5.34 14.06 -1.90
C TYR A 147 -6.18 13.59 -3.08
N ASP A 148 -6.84 14.54 -3.76
CA ASP A 148 -7.59 14.28 -4.97
C ASP A 148 -6.78 14.72 -6.19
N PHE A 149 -6.52 13.79 -7.12
CA PHE A 149 -5.72 14.08 -8.32
C PHE A 149 -6.44 14.97 -9.34
N ASP A 150 -7.77 15.01 -9.34
CA ASP A 150 -8.51 15.88 -10.26
C ASP A 150 -8.48 17.33 -9.80
N THR A 151 -8.52 17.57 -8.49
CA THR A 151 -8.47 18.92 -7.92
C THR A 151 -7.06 19.40 -7.61
N GLY A 152 -6.13 18.47 -7.39
CA GLY A 152 -4.77 18.78 -6.95
C GLY A 152 -4.69 19.25 -5.50
N LEU A 153 -5.71 18.99 -4.68
CA LEU A 153 -5.82 19.50 -3.32
C LEU A 153 -5.81 18.38 -2.28
N TRP A 154 -5.26 18.71 -1.11
CA TRP A 154 -5.39 17.93 0.11
C TRP A 154 -6.62 18.39 0.90
N THR A 155 -7.43 17.45 1.36
CA THR A 155 -8.54 17.70 2.28
C THR A 155 -8.38 16.87 3.55
N THR A 156 -8.65 17.47 4.69
CA THR A 156 -8.62 16.76 5.98
C THR A 156 -9.91 15.96 6.15
N LEU A 157 -9.77 14.70 6.56
CA LEU A 157 -10.90 13.82 6.85
C LEU A 157 -11.20 13.84 8.35
N ASN A 158 -12.48 13.97 8.69
CA ASN A 158 -12.94 13.91 10.08
C ASN A 158 -13.15 12.44 10.48
N VAL A 159 -12.10 11.80 10.99
CA VAL A 159 -12.15 10.46 11.57
C VAL A 159 -12.07 10.61 13.09
N PHE A 160 -13.23 10.64 13.74
CA PHE A 160 -13.31 10.76 15.18
C PHE A 160 -13.07 9.40 15.84
N THR A 161 -12.09 9.36 16.76
CA THR A 161 -11.84 8.24 17.69
C THR A 161 -12.07 6.85 17.08
N PRO A 162 -11.22 6.41 16.14
CA PRO A 162 -11.37 5.10 15.53
C PRO A 162 -11.28 4.03 16.62
N HIS A 163 -12.19 3.05 16.57
CA HIS A 163 -12.17 1.88 17.47
C HIS A 163 -11.12 0.84 17.03
N TRP A 164 -10.51 1.06 15.88
CA TRP A 164 -9.51 0.22 15.23
C TRP A 164 -8.14 0.91 15.20
N ARG A 165 -7.09 0.10 15.01
CA ARG A 165 -5.71 0.55 14.78
C ARG A 165 -5.10 -0.12 13.54
N ILE A 166 -4.30 0.63 12.79
CA ILE A 166 -3.47 0.10 11.69
C ILE A 166 -2.01 0.42 11.97
N TRP A 167 -1.16 -0.61 11.96
CA TRP A 167 0.28 -0.45 12.18
C TRP A 167 0.97 0.28 11.01
N PHE A 168 1.85 1.23 11.32
CA PHE A 168 2.42 2.15 10.34
C PHE A 168 3.29 1.50 9.26
N PHE A 169 3.86 0.33 9.54
CA PHE A 169 4.68 -0.43 8.60
C PHE A 169 3.85 -1.33 7.67
N LYS A 170 2.52 -1.41 7.84
CA LYS A 170 1.66 -2.24 7.02
C LYS A 170 1.30 -1.56 5.71
N LEU A 171 1.47 -2.31 4.63
CA LEU A 171 1.06 -1.89 3.30
C LEU A 171 -0.40 -2.28 3.06
N GLY A 172 -1.21 -1.29 2.69
CA GLY A 172 -2.59 -1.53 2.29
C GLY A 172 -2.67 -2.19 0.91
N MET A 173 -3.66 -3.07 0.74
CA MET A 173 -3.94 -3.73 -0.54
C MET A 173 -5.13 -3.08 -1.22
N THR A 174 -4.95 -2.63 -2.46
CA THR A 174 -6.03 -2.01 -3.23
C THR A 174 -6.77 -3.01 -4.11
N LEU A 175 -8.09 -3.07 -3.93
CA LEU A 175 -9.01 -3.90 -4.71
C LEU A 175 -10.20 -3.05 -5.15
N LYS A 176 -10.49 -3.03 -6.46
CA LYS A 176 -11.66 -2.33 -7.04
C LYS A 176 -11.76 -0.86 -6.63
N GLY A 177 -10.62 -0.18 -6.49
CA GLY A 177 -10.52 1.23 -6.14
C GLY A 177 -10.47 1.52 -4.63
N ASN A 178 -10.70 0.54 -3.77
CA ASN A 178 -10.66 0.68 -2.32
C ASN A 178 -9.43 -0.02 -1.71
N THR A 179 -8.91 0.50 -0.60
CA THR A 179 -7.74 -0.08 0.06
C THR A 179 -8.14 -0.79 1.35
N TYR A 180 -7.53 -1.95 1.57
CA TYR A 180 -7.78 -2.84 2.69
C TYR A 180 -6.51 -3.03 3.50
N TRP A 181 -6.64 -3.07 4.82
CA TRP A 181 -5.55 -3.35 5.75
C TRP A 181 -5.94 -4.42 6.74
N LEU A 182 -4.91 -5.10 7.25
CA LEU A 182 -4.98 -5.78 8.52
C LEU A 182 -5.03 -4.73 9.65
N ALA A 183 -5.93 -4.94 10.60
CA ALA A 183 -6.19 -4.04 11.70
C ALA A 183 -6.49 -4.84 12.97
N SER A 184 -6.42 -4.16 14.11
CA SER A 184 -6.84 -4.68 15.41
C SER A 184 -7.75 -3.67 16.11
N GLU A 185 -8.39 -4.08 17.21
CA GLU A 185 -9.12 -3.16 18.07
C GLU A 185 -8.15 -2.33 18.93
N ARG A 186 -8.51 -1.07 19.24
CA ARG A 186 -7.67 -0.18 20.06
C ARG A 186 -7.68 -0.47 21.55
N LYS A 187 -8.79 -1.00 22.05
CA LYS A 187 -8.94 -1.39 23.47
C LYS A 187 -9.20 -2.89 23.51
N PRO A 188 -8.19 -3.71 23.22
CA PRO A 188 -8.41 -5.13 23.19
C PRO A 188 -8.68 -5.65 24.60
N LYS A 189 -9.49 -6.72 24.66
CA LYS A 189 -9.76 -7.43 25.91
C LYS A 189 -8.62 -8.40 26.30
N GLU A 190 -7.72 -8.73 25.36
CA GLU A 190 -6.58 -9.67 25.50
C GLU A 190 -5.35 -9.19 24.70
N GLU A 191 -4.25 -9.94 24.65
CA GLU A 191 -3.07 -9.66 23.79
C GLU A 191 -3.46 -9.80 22.30
N ASP A 192 -4.02 -8.74 21.71
CA ASP A 192 -4.74 -8.79 20.43
C ASP A 192 -3.83 -8.60 19.22
N PHE A 193 -3.78 -9.62 18.37
CA PHE A 193 -3.09 -9.60 17.08
C PHE A 193 -3.97 -8.97 15.99
N GLU A 194 -3.47 -8.92 14.76
CA GLU A 194 -4.21 -8.40 13.61
C GLU A 194 -5.27 -9.39 13.14
N HIS A 195 -6.38 -9.46 13.87
CA HIS A 195 -7.50 -10.38 13.62
C HIS A 195 -8.58 -9.82 12.71
N HIS A 196 -8.41 -8.60 12.22
CA HIS A 196 -9.45 -7.92 11.46
C HIS A 196 -8.94 -7.34 10.16
N ILE A 197 -9.87 -7.12 9.25
CA ILE A 197 -9.68 -6.34 8.04
C ILE A 197 -10.54 -5.09 8.12
N ILE A 198 -9.94 -3.97 7.74
CA ILE A 198 -10.64 -2.71 7.54
C ILE A 198 -10.44 -2.21 6.12
N CYS A 199 -11.47 -1.56 5.58
CA CYS A 199 -11.48 -0.99 4.25
C CYS A 199 -11.62 0.53 4.33
N PHE A 200 -10.87 1.26 3.52
CA PHE A 200 -11.17 2.65 3.20
C PHE A 200 -11.88 2.73 1.85
N ASP A 201 -13.12 3.21 1.88
CA ASP A 201 -13.94 3.42 0.69
C ASP A 201 -13.64 4.81 0.11
N PHE A 202 -12.92 4.85 -1.02
CA PHE A 202 -12.55 6.10 -1.68
C PHE A 202 -13.72 6.82 -2.36
N THR A 203 -14.81 6.11 -2.62
CA THR A 203 -16.03 6.71 -3.16
C THR A 203 -16.79 7.45 -2.08
N ARG A 204 -16.79 6.91 -0.85
CA ARG A 204 -17.45 7.50 0.32
C ARG A 204 -16.52 8.30 1.22
N GLU A 205 -15.23 8.29 0.93
CA GLU A 205 -14.14 8.91 1.70
C GLU A 205 -14.17 8.58 3.19
N ARG A 206 -14.45 7.31 3.52
CA ARG A 206 -14.59 6.86 4.91
C ARG A 206 -14.15 5.42 5.10
N PHE A 207 -13.74 5.12 6.33
CA PHE A 207 -13.49 3.75 6.75
C PHE A 207 -14.81 2.97 6.88
N GLY A 208 -14.78 1.73 6.43
CA GLY A 208 -15.86 0.76 6.60
C GLY A 208 -15.86 0.12 8.00
N PRO A 209 -16.74 -0.86 8.23
CA PRO A 209 -16.73 -1.63 9.46
C PRO A 209 -15.44 -2.45 9.59
N LEU A 210 -15.03 -2.70 10.84
CA LEU A 210 -13.98 -3.65 11.17
C LEU A 210 -14.55 -5.07 11.01
N LEU A 211 -13.94 -5.88 10.14
CA LEU A 211 -14.42 -7.23 9.81
C LEU A 211 -13.46 -8.27 10.38
N HIS A 212 -13.98 -9.29 11.07
CA HIS A 212 -13.14 -10.38 11.56
C HIS A 212 -12.57 -11.21 10.41
N LEU A 213 -11.32 -11.65 10.59
CA LEU A 213 -10.72 -12.69 9.77
C LEU A 213 -11.44 -14.03 10.02
N PRO A 214 -11.45 -14.94 9.04
CA PRO A 214 -12.08 -16.25 9.19
C PRO A 214 -11.31 -17.20 10.13
N PHE A 215 -10.23 -16.74 10.77
CA PHE A 215 -9.36 -17.50 11.65
C PHE A 215 -8.77 -16.61 12.74
N SER A 216 -8.24 -17.24 13.79
CA SER A 216 -7.46 -16.60 14.85
C SER A 216 -5.98 -16.87 14.64
N ALA A 217 -5.17 -15.83 14.51
CA ALA A 217 -3.72 -15.92 14.41
C ALA A 217 -3.08 -15.85 15.81
N GLY A 218 -2.17 -16.76 16.14
CA GLY A 218 -1.34 -16.68 17.34
C GLY A 218 -0.24 -15.62 17.20
N GLY A 219 0.45 -15.30 18.30
CA GLY A 219 1.39 -14.18 18.31
C GLY A 219 2.66 -14.31 17.49
N ASN A 220 3.04 -15.55 17.16
CA ASN A 220 4.15 -15.84 16.26
C ASN A 220 3.69 -16.04 14.81
N ASP A 221 2.40 -15.89 14.51
CA ASP A 221 1.88 -16.13 13.16
C ASP A 221 2.01 -14.90 12.27
N LEU A 222 2.34 -15.15 11.00
CA LEU A 222 2.40 -14.10 9.99
C LEU A 222 1.10 -14.08 9.20
N VAL A 223 0.31 -13.02 9.39
CA VAL A 223 -0.87 -12.74 8.57
C VAL A 223 -0.50 -11.80 7.43
N SER A 224 -0.89 -12.15 6.21
CA SER A 224 -0.74 -11.25 5.06
C SER A 224 -1.97 -11.22 4.17
N ILE A 225 -2.24 -10.05 3.62
CA ILE A 225 -3.36 -9.76 2.73
C ILE A 225 -2.84 -9.60 1.31
N SER A 226 -3.55 -10.16 0.34
CA SER A 226 -3.19 -10.14 -1.07
C SER A 226 -4.43 -10.06 -1.96
N CYS A 227 -4.24 -9.82 -3.25
CA CYS A 227 -5.31 -9.78 -4.23
C CYS A 227 -5.15 -10.89 -5.26
N VAL A 228 -6.18 -11.72 -5.39
CA VAL A 228 -6.23 -12.84 -6.35
C VAL A 228 -6.99 -12.38 -7.58
N ARG A 229 -6.32 -12.46 -8.74
CA ARG A 229 -6.88 -12.14 -10.07
C ARG A 229 -7.50 -10.73 -10.19
N LYS A 230 -7.12 -9.78 -9.33
CA LYS A 230 -7.67 -8.42 -9.27
C LYS A 230 -9.17 -8.36 -8.93
N GLU A 231 -9.74 -9.45 -8.43
CA GLU A 231 -11.18 -9.58 -8.21
C GLU A 231 -11.52 -9.87 -6.76
N ASN A 232 -10.67 -10.66 -6.11
CA ASN A 232 -10.91 -11.19 -4.78
C ASN A 232 -9.75 -10.82 -3.85
N LEU A 233 -10.09 -10.66 -2.58
CA LEU A 233 -9.11 -10.52 -1.53
C LEU A 233 -8.75 -11.92 -1.04
N ALA A 234 -7.47 -12.17 -0.78
CA ALA A 234 -7.02 -13.36 -0.11
C ALA A 234 -6.22 -12.99 1.12
N VAL A 235 -6.44 -13.74 2.19
CA VAL A 235 -5.69 -13.62 3.43
C VAL A 235 -4.96 -14.93 3.62
N SER A 236 -3.67 -14.84 3.89
CA SER A 236 -2.84 -16.00 4.21
C SER A 236 -2.34 -15.91 5.64
N LEU A 237 -2.30 -17.07 6.29
CA LEU A 237 -1.79 -17.27 7.63
C LEU A 237 -0.62 -18.24 7.51
N LYS A 238 0.53 -17.86 8.06
CA LYS A 238 1.68 -18.75 8.20
C LYS A 238 1.97 -18.96 9.67
N HIS A 239 1.84 -20.21 10.11
CA HIS A 239 2.26 -20.63 11.44
C HIS A 239 3.77 -20.85 11.46
N MET A 240 4.51 -19.99 12.17
CA MET A 240 5.98 -20.06 12.19
C MET A 240 6.49 -21.29 12.93
N GLU A 241 5.72 -21.83 13.87
CA GLU A 241 6.09 -23.02 14.65
C GLU A 241 5.76 -24.32 13.92
N ALA A 242 4.64 -24.36 13.20
CA ALA A 242 4.15 -25.58 12.55
C ALA A 242 4.53 -25.69 11.05
N TRP A 243 5.09 -24.64 10.44
CA TRP A 243 5.28 -24.51 8.98
C TRP A 243 4.00 -24.74 8.17
N ILE A 244 2.83 -24.58 8.81
CA ILE A 244 1.52 -24.69 8.17
C ILE A 244 1.18 -23.36 7.51
N PHE A 245 0.65 -23.45 6.28
CA PHE A 245 0.19 -22.32 5.49
C PHE A 245 -1.29 -22.49 5.19
N GLU A 246 -2.09 -21.51 5.59
CA GLU A 246 -3.51 -21.46 5.26
C GLU A 246 -3.80 -20.25 4.37
N ILE A 247 -4.67 -20.43 3.39
CA ILE A 247 -5.05 -19.36 2.44
C ILE A 247 -6.57 -19.32 2.35
N TRP A 248 -7.13 -18.16 2.66
CA TRP A 248 -8.56 -17.87 2.63
C TRP A 248 -8.83 -16.87 1.51
N ILE A 249 -9.67 -17.25 0.55
CA ILE A 249 -10.03 -16.39 -0.59
C ILE A 249 -11.50 -16.02 -0.44
N THR A 250 -11.79 -14.71 -0.49
CA THR A 250 -13.18 -14.26 -0.57
C THR A 250 -13.71 -14.53 -1.97
N PHE A 251 -14.72 -15.39 -2.11
CA PHE A 251 -15.45 -15.51 -3.37
C PHE A 251 -16.67 -14.59 -3.33
N LYS A 252 -16.94 -13.89 -4.44
CA LYS A 252 -18.28 -13.35 -4.65
C LYS A 252 -19.19 -14.51 -5.02
N SER A 253 -20.27 -14.70 -4.25
CA SER A 253 -21.47 -15.40 -4.72
C SER A 253 -22.13 -14.59 -5.84
#